data_AF-A0A1Q5LBB1-F1
#
_entry.id   AF-A0A1Q5LBB1-F1
#
_cell.length_a   1.000
_cell.length_b   1.000
_cell.length_c   1.000
_cell.angle_alpha   90.00
_cell.angle_beta   90.00
_cell.angle_gamma   90.00
#
_symmetry.space_group_name_H-M   'P 1'
#
loop_
_entity.id
_entity.type
_entity.pdbx_description
1 polymer ?
#
loop_
_entity_poly.entity_id
_entity_poly.type
_entity_poly.pdbx_seq_one_letter_code
_entity_poly.pdbx_strand_id
1 'polypeptide(L)'
;MVALAGVAVLIGLLARPSGGDGDTGGSATAPAFSVAPGPSGRPVTPTASVPESPVETRLNLFSFGGLCQEDGSRPVPRAARVSASGPRPMVVHVNGLLHQFEGAGGSDRADPFTPLPERVQLVACARYEGMGKLLRVCRYEEPAEASREISHYEGRYEVRVLEARTGRLLGTHHMAARTAAACTPFVERGADTKEFEPPGDAAFRDLLGPYARGEKP
;
A
#
# COMPACT_ATOMS: atom_id res chain seq x y z
N MET A 1 -43.45 -16.93 20.08
CA MET A 1 -44.16 -17.99 19.32
C MET A 1 -44.53 -17.45 17.95
N VAL A 2 -43.74 -17.75 16.93
CA VAL A 2 -44.17 -17.95 15.52
C VAL A 2 -43.14 -18.92 14.93
N ALA A 3 -43.62 -20.02 14.39
CA ALA A 3 -42.87 -21.08 13.73
C ALA A 3 -43.26 -21.13 12.24
N LEU A 4 -42.33 -21.52 11.36
CA LEU A 4 -42.50 -22.13 10.02
C LEU A 4 -41.07 -22.31 9.45
N ALA A 5 -40.49 -23.51 9.45
CA ALA A 5 -40.51 -24.52 8.37
C ALA A 5 -40.01 -23.95 7.02
N GLY A 6 -38.98 -24.42 6.33
CA GLY A 6 -38.28 -25.70 6.30
C GLY A 6 -38.25 -26.18 4.84
N VAL A 7 -37.09 -26.35 4.21
CA VAL A 7 -36.88 -27.23 3.04
C VAL A 7 -35.43 -27.73 3.04
N ALA A 8 -35.27 -29.05 3.12
CA ALA A 8 -34.06 -29.77 2.80
C ALA A 8 -34.19 -30.36 1.40
N VAL A 9 -33.09 -30.40 0.63
CA VAL A 9 -32.93 -31.36 -0.47
C VAL A 9 -31.53 -31.97 -0.39
N LEU A 10 -31.54 -33.28 -0.47
CA LEU A 10 -30.48 -34.26 -0.33
C LEU A 10 -30.25 -34.89 -1.71
N ILE A 11 -29.18 -35.69 -1.84
CA ILE A 11 -28.89 -36.67 -2.91
C ILE A 11 -28.19 -36.06 -4.16
N GLY A 12 -27.07 -36.58 -4.69
CA GLY A 12 -26.55 -37.93 -4.57
C GLY A 12 -25.05 -38.09 -4.85
N LEU A 13 -24.54 -39.16 -4.23
CA LEU A 13 -23.32 -39.91 -4.52
C LEU A 13 -23.41 -40.59 -5.89
N LEU A 14 -22.27 -40.79 -6.56
CA LEU A 14 -21.85 -41.96 -7.38
C LEU A 14 -20.39 -41.68 -7.80
N ALA A 15 -19.39 -42.36 -7.22
CA ALA A 15 -18.80 -43.64 -7.64
C ALA A 15 -17.54 -43.48 -8.54
N ARG A 16 -16.41 -43.95 -8.00
CA ARG A 16 -15.12 -44.33 -8.63
C ARG A 16 -15.32 -45.45 -9.67
N PRO A 17 -14.43 -45.72 -10.66
CA PRO A 17 -13.04 -46.17 -10.39
C PRO A 17 -11.99 -45.94 -11.53
N SER A 18 -10.80 -46.53 -11.34
CA SER A 18 -9.76 -46.87 -12.35
C SER A 18 -8.83 -45.71 -12.73
N GLY A 19 -7.50 -45.81 -12.77
CA GLY A 19 -6.56 -46.93 -12.89
C GLY A 19 -5.47 -46.47 -13.86
N GLY A 20 -4.18 -46.69 -13.56
CA GLY A 20 -3.09 -46.42 -14.52
C GLY A 20 -1.77 -46.00 -13.89
N ASP A 21 -0.90 -46.99 -13.67
CA ASP A 21 0.54 -46.81 -13.59
C ASP A 21 1.07 -46.22 -14.91
N GLY A 22 2.03 -45.29 -14.81
CA GLY A 22 2.57 -44.59 -15.98
C GLY A 22 3.79 -43.77 -15.62
N ASP A 23 4.85 -44.47 -15.23
CA ASP A 23 6.20 -43.96 -15.08
C ASP A 23 6.71 -43.48 -16.46
N THR A 24 6.84 -42.18 -16.68
CA THR A 24 7.75 -41.63 -17.70
C THR A 24 8.34 -40.32 -17.21
N GLY A 25 9.66 -40.35 -16.99
CA GLY A 25 10.47 -39.20 -16.63
C GLY A 25 10.33 -38.07 -17.66
N GLY A 26 9.66 -36.99 -17.25
CA GLY A 26 9.73 -35.69 -17.88
C GLY A 26 10.88 -34.90 -17.28
N SER A 27 12.05 -35.03 -17.87
CA SER A 27 13.26 -34.26 -17.58
C SER A 27 12.91 -32.77 -17.51
N ALA A 28 12.96 -32.20 -16.30
CA ALA A 28 12.93 -30.76 -16.14
C ALA A 28 14.16 -30.21 -16.87
N THR A 29 13.92 -29.43 -17.93
CA THR A 29 14.97 -28.73 -18.66
C THR A 29 15.64 -27.74 -17.71
N ALA A 30 16.70 -28.20 -17.04
CA ALA A 30 17.61 -27.32 -16.34
C ALA A 30 18.16 -26.30 -17.36
N PRO A 31 18.25 -25.01 -17.03
CA PRO A 31 18.90 -24.05 -17.91
C PRO A 31 20.34 -24.51 -18.16
N ALA A 32 20.65 -24.74 -19.44
CA ALA A 32 21.97 -25.16 -19.89
C ALA A 32 22.96 -23.99 -19.72
N PHE A 33 23.54 -23.85 -18.54
CA PHE A 33 24.78 -23.10 -18.38
C PHE A 33 25.93 -24.00 -18.84
N SER A 34 26.11 -24.11 -20.16
CA SER A 34 27.29 -24.73 -20.74
C SER A 34 28.49 -23.80 -20.56
N VAL A 35 29.21 -23.98 -19.45
CA VAL A 35 30.54 -23.39 -19.29
C VAL A 35 31.53 -24.37 -19.91
N ALA A 36 32.18 -23.96 -21.00
CA ALA A 36 33.24 -24.75 -21.61
C ALA A 36 34.36 -25.01 -20.58
N PRO A 37 34.89 -26.24 -20.44
CA PRO A 37 36.00 -26.51 -19.54
C PRO A 37 37.25 -25.75 -19.99
N GLY A 38 37.83 -24.95 -19.10
CA GLY A 38 39.16 -24.38 -19.31
C GLY A 38 40.24 -25.46 -19.31
N PRO A 39 41.44 -25.17 -19.85
CA PRO A 39 42.51 -26.15 -20.12
C PRO A 39 43.11 -26.85 -18.88
N SER A 40 42.62 -26.57 -17.67
CA SER A 40 43.11 -27.13 -16.41
C SER A 40 42.15 -28.14 -15.74
N GLY A 41 40.99 -28.44 -16.33
CA GLY A 41 40.06 -29.45 -15.82
C GLY A 41 39.47 -29.16 -14.43
N ARG A 42 39.60 -27.91 -13.93
CA ARG A 42 39.02 -27.47 -12.66
C ARG A 42 37.79 -26.59 -12.92
N PRO A 43 36.67 -26.78 -12.18
CA PRO A 43 35.53 -25.89 -12.28
C PRO A 43 35.96 -24.47 -11.91
N VAL A 44 35.67 -23.51 -12.80
CA VAL A 44 35.93 -22.10 -12.57
C VAL A 44 34.89 -21.61 -11.56
N THR A 45 35.30 -21.33 -10.34
CA THR A 45 34.44 -20.63 -9.36
C THR A 45 34.11 -19.26 -9.97
N PRO A 46 32.83 -18.90 -10.16
CA PRO A 46 32.48 -17.58 -10.66
C PRO A 46 32.92 -16.51 -9.66
N THR A 47 33.95 -15.74 -9.98
CA THR A 47 34.44 -14.59 -9.18
C THR A 47 33.57 -13.33 -9.38
N ALA A 48 32.31 -13.50 -9.78
CA ALA A 48 31.37 -12.39 -9.81
C ALA A 48 30.81 -12.23 -8.40
N SER A 49 31.28 -11.22 -7.68
CA SER A 49 30.59 -10.69 -6.51
C SER A 49 29.15 -10.38 -6.91
N VAL A 50 28.23 -11.24 -6.48
CA VAL A 50 26.78 -10.97 -6.58
C VAL A 50 26.58 -9.64 -5.89
N PRO A 51 25.98 -8.62 -6.55
CA PRO A 51 25.62 -7.41 -5.86
C PRO A 51 24.70 -7.82 -4.72
N GLU A 52 25.17 -7.71 -3.47
CA GLU A 52 24.29 -7.77 -2.32
C GLU A 52 23.36 -6.58 -2.46
N SER A 53 22.18 -6.84 -3.04
CA SER A 53 21.10 -5.88 -3.03
C SER A 53 20.84 -5.55 -1.56
N PRO A 54 21.04 -4.28 -1.14
CA PRO A 54 20.94 -3.94 0.28
C PRO A 54 19.55 -4.34 0.77
N VAL A 55 19.48 -4.86 1.99
CA VAL A 55 18.24 -5.35 2.63
C VAL A 55 17.10 -4.32 2.56
N GLU A 56 17.43 -3.02 2.54
CA GLU A 56 16.50 -1.92 2.24
C GLU A 56 15.74 -2.06 0.93
N THR A 57 16.37 -2.57 -0.13
CA THR A 57 15.74 -2.75 -1.44
C THR A 57 14.74 -3.91 -1.41
N ARG A 58 15.04 -4.98 -0.66
CA ARG A 58 14.11 -6.12 -0.50
C ARG A 58 12.88 -5.76 0.30
N LEU A 59 13.01 -4.92 1.34
CA LEU A 59 11.87 -4.36 2.06
C LEU A 59 11.03 -3.43 1.18
N ASN A 60 11.66 -2.71 0.25
CA ASN A 60 10.96 -1.79 -0.66
C ASN A 60 10.14 -2.48 -1.76
N LEU A 61 10.53 -3.68 -2.22
CA LEU A 61 9.79 -4.46 -3.23
C LEU A 61 8.44 -4.97 -2.74
N PHE A 62 8.24 -5.02 -1.43
CA PHE A 62 6.98 -5.41 -0.80
C PHE A 62 6.23 -4.21 -0.18
N SER A 63 6.79 -3.00 -0.31
CA SER A 63 6.17 -1.80 0.21
C SER A 63 5.35 -1.10 -0.87
N PHE A 64 4.14 -0.66 -0.51
CA PHE A 64 3.31 0.15 -1.40
C PHE A 64 3.86 1.57 -1.61
N GLY A 65 4.87 1.98 -0.84
CA GLY A 65 5.50 3.30 -0.94
C GLY A 65 6.16 3.55 -2.30
N GLY A 66 6.72 2.52 -2.93
CA GLY A 66 7.31 2.61 -4.27
C GLY A 66 6.30 2.96 -5.37
N LEU A 67 5.01 2.70 -5.16
CA LEU A 67 3.94 3.04 -6.10
C LEU A 67 3.59 4.54 -6.09
N CYS A 68 3.88 5.23 -4.98
CA CYS A 68 3.55 6.64 -4.76
C CYS A 68 4.70 7.61 -5.05
N GLN A 69 5.84 7.12 -5.53
CA GLN A 69 6.95 7.96 -5.98
C GLN A 69 6.65 8.57 -7.37
N GLU A 70 7.29 9.68 -7.72
CA GLU A 70 7.07 10.48 -8.96
C GLU A 70 6.99 9.62 -10.22
N ASP A 71 7.86 8.61 -10.33
CA ASP A 71 7.92 7.75 -11.51
C ASP A 71 6.79 6.71 -11.55
N GLY A 72 6.00 6.54 -10.48
CA GLY A 72 4.86 5.60 -10.38
C GLY A 72 5.21 4.14 -10.70
N SER A 73 6.50 3.79 -10.74
CA SER A 73 6.99 2.76 -11.66
C SER A 73 7.09 1.36 -11.07
N ARG A 74 6.65 1.13 -9.82
CA ARG A 74 6.86 -0.16 -9.15
C ARG A 74 5.54 -0.79 -8.70
N PRO A 75 4.78 -1.37 -9.64
CA PRO A 75 3.68 -2.27 -9.31
C PRO A 75 4.13 -3.33 -8.31
N VAL A 76 3.19 -3.86 -7.54
CA VAL A 76 3.44 -4.93 -6.56
C VAL A 76 2.82 -6.22 -7.12
N PRO A 77 3.52 -7.07 -7.89
CA PRO A 77 2.89 -8.20 -8.62
C PRO A 77 2.20 -9.23 -7.72
N ARG A 78 2.60 -9.31 -6.45
CA ARG A 78 2.00 -10.15 -5.40
C ARG A 78 0.71 -9.58 -4.82
N ALA A 79 0.37 -8.33 -5.15
CA ALA A 79 -0.85 -7.71 -4.67
C ALA A 79 -2.09 -8.49 -5.12
N ALA A 80 -3.14 -8.38 -4.31
CA ALA A 80 -4.43 -8.98 -4.63
C ALA A 80 -4.90 -8.48 -6.00
N ARG A 81 -5.46 -9.39 -6.80
CA ARG A 81 -6.13 -8.97 -8.04
C ARG A 81 -7.36 -8.14 -7.67
N VAL A 82 -7.62 -7.09 -8.43
CA VAL A 82 -8.85 -6.30 -8.26
C VAL A 82 -10.05 -7.20 -8.52
N SER A 83 -10.93 -7.31 -7.52
CA SER A 83 -12.17 -8.05 -7.66
C SER A 83 -13.13 -7.31 -8.60
N ALA A 84 -13.82 -8.07 -9.46
CA ALA A 84 -14.84 -7.52 -10.36
C ALA A 84 -16.03 -6.91 -9.61
N SER A 85 -16.31 -7.39 -8.38
CA SER A 85 -17.34 -6.86 -7.49
C SER A 85 -16.93 -6.99 -6.03
N GLY A 86 -17.60 -6.23 -5.17
CA GLY A 86 -17.41 -6.27 -3.71
C GLY A 86 -16.27 -5.39 -3.21
N PRO A 87 -15.99 -5.46 -1.89
CA PRO A 87 -14.97 -4.65 -1.25
C PRO A 87 -13.59 -4.84 -1.88
N ARG A 88 -12.88 -3.73 -2.06
CA ARG A 88 -11.51 -3.65 -2.57
C ARG A 88 -10.63 -3.07 -1.47
N PRO A 89 -10.00 -3.92 -0.65
CA PRO A 89 -9.12 -3.45 0.42
C PRO A 89 -8.03 -2.54 -0.14
N MET A 90 -7.78 -1.44 0.55
CA MET A 90 -6.88 -0.41 0.05
C MET A 90 -6.00 0.20 1.13
N VAL A 91 -4.92 0.81 0.71
CA VAL A 91 -4.04 1.61 1.56
C VAL A 91 -3.92 3.02 1.02
N VAL A 92 -3.79 4.00 1.91
CA VAL A 92 -3.55 5.40 1.58
C VAL A 92 -2.15 5.75 2.05
N HIS A 93 -1.36 6.34 1.16
CA HIS A 93 -0.03 6.84 1.46
C HIS A 93 -0.06 8.36 1.43
N VAL A 94 0.23 9.01 2.57
CA VAL A 94 0.21 10.47 2.73
C VAL A 94 1.41 10.90 3.57
N ASN A 95 2.24 11.82 3.07
CA ASN A 95 3.41 12.34 3.78
C ASN A 95 4.36 11.24 4.34
N GLY A 96 4.49 10.09 3.66
CA GLY A 96 5.30 8.96 4.14
C GLY A 96 4.61 8.05 5.17
N LEU A 97 3.38 8.36 5.56
CA LEU A 97 2.54 7.54 6.43
C LEU A 97 1.60 6.66 5.61
N LEU A 98 1.34 5.45 6.12
CA LEU A 98 0.46 4.47 5.51
C LEU A 98 -0.79 4.26 6.38
N HIS A 99 -1.97 4.51 5.81
CA HIS A 99 -3.27 4.28 6.44
C HIS A 99 -3.96 3.11 5.75
N GLN A 100 -4.60 2.20 6.50
CA GLN A 100 -5.32 1.05 5.94
C GLN A 100 -6.82 1.29 5.96
N PHE A 101 -7.50 1.01 4.83
CA PHE A 101 -8.93 1.14 4.66
C PHE A 101 -9.54 -0.18 4.16
N GLU A 102 -10.42 -0.78 4.97
CA GLU A 102 -11.06 -2.06 4.66
C GLU A 102 -12.36 -1.91 3.83
N GLY A 103 -12.80 -0.67 3.54
CA GLY A 103 -13.95 -0.40 2.67
C GLY A 103 -15.33 -0.74 3.25
N ALA A 104 -15.41 -1.44 4.38
CA ALA A 104 -16.66 -1.95 4.98
C ALA A 104 -17.00 -1.33 6.35
N GLY A 105 -16.57 -0.09 6.63
CA GLY A 105 -16.82 0.54 7.93
C GLY A 105 -16.08 -0.12 9.11
N GLY A 106 -15.09 -0.97 8.81
CA GLY A 106 -14.12 -1.45 9.79
C GLY A 106 -13.29 -0.30 10.34
N SER A 107 -12.75 -0.48 11.54
CA SER A 107 -11.86 0.50 12.17
C SER A 107 -10.63 0.72 11.28
N ASP A 108 -10.48 1.91 10.71
CA ASP A 108 -9.24 2.34 10.07
C ASP A 108 -8.12 2.14 11.08
N ARG A 109 -7.18 1.25 10.77
CA ARG A 109 -6.01 1.02 11.60
C ARG A 109 -4.85 1.77 10.97
N ALA A 110 -4.29 2.71 11.71
CA ALA A 110 -2.88 3.06 11.58
C ALA A 110 -2.08 1.87 12.16
N ASP A 111 -2.09 0.74 11.47
CA ASP A 111 -1.29 -0.42 11.87
C ASP A 111 0.18 -0.08 11.58
N PRO A 112 1.08 -0.18 12.57
CA PRO A 112 2.52 -0.02 12.33
C PRO A 112 3.08 -1.06 11.35
N PHE A 113 2.35 -2.14 11.08
CA PHE A 113 2.74 -3.16 10.11
C PHE A 113 2.19 -2.87 8.72
N THR A 114 3.08 -2.79 7.73
CA THR A 114 2.72 -2.76 6.32
C THR A 114 1.81 -3.96 6.01
N PRO A 115 0.62 -3.75 5.44
CA PRO A 115 -0.29 -4.83 5.15
C PRO A 115 0.33 -5.80 4.15
N LEU A 116 0.01 -7.08 4.30
CA LEU A 116 0.49 -8.11 3.38
C LEU A 116 0.06 -7.77 1.95
N PRO A 117 0.97 -7.80 0.96
CA PRO A 117 0.65 -7.49 -0.43
C PRO A 117 -0.60 -8.20 -0.93
N GLU A 118 -0.73 -9.50 -0.64
CA GLU A 118 -1.81 -10.37 -1.09
C GLU A 118 -3.20 -9.98 -0.57
N ARG A 119 -3.29 -9.02 0.35
CA ARG A 119 -4.56 -8.52 0.91
C ARG A 119 -4.99 -7.17 0.36
N VAL A 120 -4.11 -6.45 -0.33
CA VAL A 120 -4.39 -5.10 -0.85
C VAL A 120 -4.63 -5.15 -2.34
N GLN A 121 -5.71 -4.53 -2.79
CA GLN A 121 -6.06 -4.41 -4.20
C GLN A 121 -5.74 -3.03 -4.76
N LEU A 122 -5.92 -1.98 -3.95
CA LEU A 122 -5.79 -0.59 -4.37
C LEU A 122 -4.81 0.18 -3.47
N VAL A 123 -4.15 1.18 -4.05
CA VAL A 123 -3.29 2.15 -3.34
C VAL A 123 -3.76 3.55 -3.71
N ALA A 124 -3.98 4.41 -2.72
CA ALA A 124 -4.19 5.83 -2.95
C ALA A 124 -2.94 6.59 -2.52
N CYS A 125 -2.36 7.35 -3.44
CA CYS A 125 -1.17 8.17 -3.21
C CYS A 125 -1.61 9.62 -3.09
N ALA A 126 -1.50 10.19 -1.89
CA ALA A 126 -1.78 11.59 -1.62
C ALA A 126 -0.46 12.39 -1.68
N ARG A 127 -0.32 13.21 -2.72
CA ARG A 127 0.83 14.08 -2.96
C ARG A 127 0.47 15.51 -2.61
N TYR A 128 1.30 16.16 -1.81
CA TYR A 128 1.14 17.58 -1.51
C TYR A 128 1.38 18.44 -2.76
N GLU A 129 0.42 19.32 -3.08
CA GLU A 129 0.45 20.22 -4.24
C GLU A 129 0.66 21.68 -3.85
N GLY A 130 0.37 22.06 -2.60
CA GLY A 130 0.57 23.42 -2.15
C GLY A 130 -0.16 23.77 -0.88
N MET A 131 0.10 24.99 -0.41
CA MET A 131 -0.48 25.52 0.81
C MET A 131 -1.79 26.27 0.51
N GLY A 132 -2.77 26.07 1.37
CA GLY A 132 -4.00 26.83 1.46
C GLY A 132 -3.89 27.92 2.51
N LYS A 133 -5.00 28.18 3.20
CA LYS A 133 -5.08 29.23 4.22
C LYS A 133 -4.33 28.87 5.50
N LEU A 134 -3.89 29.90 6.23
CA LEU A 134 -3.38 29.75 7.60
C LEU A 134 -4.52 29.27 8.50
N LEU A 135 -4.29 28.17 9.22
CA LEU A 135 -5.27 27.59 10.15
C LEU A 135 -5.00 28.05 11.57
N ARG A 136 -3.73 28.03 11.99
CA ARG A 136 -3.34 28.32 13.36
C ARG A 136 -1.89 28.72 13.45
N VAL A 137 -1.59 29.57 14.43
CA VAL A 137 -0.22 29.88 14.84
C VAL A 137 -0.06 29.41 16.27
N CYS A 138 0.94 28.57 16.51
CA CYS A 138 1.27 28.00 17.80
C CYS A 138 2.56 28.63 18.30
N ARG A 139 2.49 29.32 19.44
CA ARG A 139 3.64 29.99 20.05
C ARG A 139 4.10 29.22 21.28
N TYR A 140 5.40 28.99 21.36
CA TYR A 140 6.03 28.26 22.46
C TYR A 140 7.09 29.15 23.08
N GLU A 141 6.89 29.52 24.34
CA GLU A 141 7.74 30.49 25.05
C GLU A 141 8.83 29.82 25.90
N GLU A 142 8.77 28.49 26.07
CA GLU A 142 9.72 27.70 26.84
C GLU A 142 10.54 26.76 25.93
N PRO A 143 11.88 26.68 26.05
CA PRO A 143 12.73 27.39 27.01
C PRO A 143 13.07 28.83 26.59
N ALA A 144 13.33 29.68 27.60
CA ALA A 144 13.48 31.14 27.56
C ALA A 144 14.49 31.75 26.56
N GLU A 145 15.32 30.94 25.88
CA GLU A 145 16.37 31.42 24.98
C GLU A 145 15.87 31.69 23.55
N ALA A 146 14.70 31.16 23.16
CA ALA A 146 14.04 31.52 21.90
C ALA A 146 12.57 31.11 21.90
N SER A 147 11.66 32.08 21.85
CA SER A 147 10.26 31.83 21.52
C SER A 147 10.18 31.18 20.14
N ARG A 148 9.32 30.16 19.97
CA ARG A 148 9.06 29.50 18.70
C ARG A 148 7.68 29.80 18.19
N GLU A 149 7.57 29.90 16.88
CA GLU A 149 6.31 29.95 16.18
C GLU A 149 6.20 28.79 15.18
N ILE A 150 5.15 27.98 15.32
CA ILE A 150 4.75 27.00 14.30
C ILE A 150 3.47 27.51 13.66
N SER A 151 3.53 27.76 12.35
CA SER A 151 2.37 28.16 11.56
C SER A 151 1.81 26.94 10.82
N HIS A 152 0.59 26.56 11.19
CA HIS A 152 -0.16 25.47 10.57
C HIS A 152 -1.01 26.00 9.43
N TYR A 153 -0.87 25.42 8.25
CA TYR A 153 -1.63 25.74 7.05
C TYR A 153 -2.46 24.55 6.60
N GLU A 154 -3.57 24.84 5.93
CA GLU A 154 -4.34 23.85 5.18
C GLU A 154 -3.46 23.33 4.03
N GLY A 155 -3.15 22.04 3.97
CA GLY A 155 -2.51 21.47 2.80
C GLY A 155 -3.50 21.24 1.65
N ARG A 156 -3.01 21.26 0.41
CA ARG A 156 -3.74 20.84 -0.79
C ARG A 156 -3.04 19.62 -1.36
N TYR A 157 -3.82 18.61 -1.76
CA TYR A 157 -3.31 17.31 -2.14
C TYR A 157 -3.95 16.80 -3.43
N GLU A 158 -3.12 16.26 -4.32
CA GLU A 158 -3.54 15.35 -5.38
C GLU A 158 -3.61 13.94 -4.81
N VAL A 159 -4.72 13.24 -5.03
CA VAL A 159 -4.90 11.85 -4.64
C VAL A 159 -5.07 11.00 -5.88
N ARG A 160 -4.06 10.18 -6.18
CA ARG A 160 -4.09 9.20 -7.28
C ARG A 160 -4.46 7.83 -6.74
N VAL A 161 -5.51 7.23 -7.29
CA VAL A 161 -5.92 5.86 -6.94
C VAL A 161 -5.39 4.91 -7.99
N LEU A 162 -4.60 3.93 -7.58
CA LEU A 162 -3.94 2.97 -8.46
C LEU A 162 -4.33 1.54 -8.10
N GLU A 163 -4.38 0.67 -9.10
CA GLU A 163 -4.38 -0.77 -8.89
C GLU A 163 -3.00 -1.21 -8.38
N ALA A 164 -2.95 -1.79 -7.19
CA ALA A 164 -1.70 -2.14 -6.50
C ALA A 164 -0.83 -3.11 -7.32
N ARG A 165 -1.47 -4.07 -7.99
CA ARG A 165 -0.78 -5.14 -8.73
C ARG A 165 -0.13 -4.68 -10.02
N THR A 166 -0.78 -3.78 -10.72
CA THR A 166 -0.40 -3.37 -12.09
C THR A 166 0.15 -1.95 -12.15
N GLY A 167 -0.06 -1.14 -11.10
CA GLY A 167 0.22 0.29 -11.10
C GLY A 167 -0.75 1.10 -11.97
N ARG A 168 -1.82 0.48 -12.49
CA ARG A 168 -2.77 1.16 -13.37
C ARG A 168 -3.52 2.25 -12.61
N LEU A 169 -3.48 3.48 -13.12
CA LEU A 169 -4.26 4.59 -12.60
C LEU A 169 -5.77 4.34 -12.80
N LEU A 170 -6.54 4.49 -11.72
CA LEU A 170 -8.00 4.37 -11.68
C LEU A 170 -8.69 5.72 -11.57
N GLY A 171 -8.01 6.73 -11.05
CA GLY A 171 -8.52 8.09 -10.95
C GLY A 171 -7.55 9.03 -10.25
N THR A 172 -7.78 10.31 -10.46
CA THR A 172 -7.05 11.42 -9.82
C THR A 172 -8.08 12.37 -9.23
N HIS A 173 -7.83 12.79 -8.00
CA HIS A 173 -8.70 13.70 -7.25
C HIS A 173 -7.88 14.79 -6.61
N HIS A 174 -8.50 15.91 -6.29
CA HIS A 174 -7.89 16.95 -5.49
C HIS A 174 -8.68 17.11 -4.20
N MET A 175 -7.99 17.28 -3.08
CA MET A 175 -8.63 17.55 -1.80
C MET A 175 -7.86 18.57 -0.97
N ALA A 176 -8.62 19.38 -0.26
CA ALA A 176 -8.08 20.17 0.83
C ALA A 176 -7.89 19.28 2.07
N ALA A 177 -6.90 19.65 2.87
CA ALA A 177 -6.62 19.04 4.15
C ALA A 177 -7.66 19.36 5.21
N ARG A 178 -7.38 18.92 6.45
CA ARG A 178 -8.13 19.36 7.64
C ARG A 178 -8.21 20.89 7.69
N THR A 179 -9.37 21.39 8.12
CA THR A 179 -9.65 22.83 8.25
C THR A 179 -9.34 23.38 9.64
N ALA A 180 -8.70 22.57 10.51
CA ALA A 180 -8.33 22.94 11.86
C ALA A 180 -7.03 22.24 12.26
N ALA A 181 -6.22 22.94 13.05
CA ALA A 181 -4.95 22.44 13.57
C ALA A 181 -4.93 22.53 15.11
N ALA A 182 -4.23 21.59 15.73
CA ALA A 182 -3.98 21.58 17.17
C ALA A 182 -2.49 21.81 17.43
N CYS A 183 -2.17 22.69 18.36
CA CYS A 183 -0.79 22.86 18.81
C CYS A 183 -0.37 21.62 19.60
N THR A 184 0.80 21.06 19.29
CA THR A 184 1.41 20.06 20.16
C THR A 184 1.80 20.72 21.48
N PRO A 185 1.75 20.04 22.63
CA PRO A 185 2.15 20.65 23.90
C PRO A 185 3.66 20.86 24.00
N PHE A 186 4.45 20.19 23.16
CA PHE A 186 5.90 20.22 23.15
C PHE A 186 6.41 20.33 21.70
N VAL A 187 7.54 21.01 21.55
CA VAL A 187 8.28 21.12 20.29
C VAL A 187 9.75 20.87 20.57
N GLU A 188 10.42 20.11 19.69
CA GLU A 188 11.86 19.91 19.79
C GLU A 188 12.63 21.21 19.47
N ARG A 189 13.89 21.30 19.92
CA ARG A 189 14.76 22.45 19.64
C ARG A 189 15.01 22.59 18.12
N GLY A 190 15.08 23.81 17.56
CA GLY A 190 14.95 24.08 16.10
C GLY A 190 14.69 25.57 15.74
N ALA A 191 14.15 25.84 14.55
CA ALA A 191 13.71 27.18 14.10
C ALA A 191 12.18 27.26 14.03
N ASP A 192 11.63 28.42 13.66
CA ASP A 192 10.21 28.54 13.29
C ASP A 192 9.90 27.65 12.08
N THR A 193 8.77 26.96 12.12
CA THR A 193 8.38 26.00 11.08
C THR A 193 7.00 26.28 10.54
N LYS A 194 6.81 25.89 9.27
CA LYS A 194 5.49 25.81 8.64
C LYS A 194 5.10 24.36 8.56
N GLU A 195 3.93 24.05 9.08
CA GLU A 195 3.35 22.71 8.99
C GLU A 195 2.14 22.74 8.06
N PHE A 196 1.98 21.68 7.29
CA PHE A 196 0.87 21.51 6.37
C PHE A 196 0.04 20.35 6.86
N GLU A 197 -1.19 20.65 7.27
CA GLU A 197 -2.09 19.61 7.74
C GLU A 197 -2.40 18.65 6.59
N PRO A 198 -2.42 17.33 6.80
CA PRO A 198 -2.94 16.37 5.82
C PRO A 198 -4.47 16.29 5.88
N PRO A 199 -5.13 15.70 4.88
CA PRO A 199 -6.55 15.34 4.97
C PRO A 199 -6.81 14.39 6.15
N GLY A 200 -8.00 14.48 6.77
CA GLY A 200 -8.40 13.55 7.82
C GLY A 200 -8.92 12.23 7.26
N ASP A 201 -8.95 11.18 8.09
CA ASP A 201 -9.42 9.84 7.69
C ASP A 201 -10.86 9.88 7.15
N ALA A 202 -11.73 10.74 7.72
CA ALA A 202 -13.09 10.93 7.23
C ALA A 202 -13.12 11.47 5.78
N ALA A 203 -12.27 12.45 5.46
CA ALA A 203 -12.19 13.01 4.10
C ALA A 203 -11.67 11.97 3.10
N PHE A 204 -10.68 11.15 3.50
CA PHE A 204 -10.24 10.02 2.68
C PHE A 204 -11.35 8.98 2.51
N ARG A 205 -12.11 8.66 3.55
CA ARG A 205 -13.21 7.70 3.47
C ARG A 205 -14.32 8.17 2.54
N ASP A 206 -14.66 9.46 2.57
CA ASP A 206 -15.66 10.04 1.68
C ASP A 206 -15.19 9.99 0.23
N LEU A 207 -13.93 10.38 -0.04
CA LEU A 207 -13.35 10.37 -1.38
C LEU A 207 -13.15 8.96 -1.95
N LEU A 208 -12.60 8.05 -1.13
CA LEU A 208 -12.13 6.73 -1.57
C LEU A 208 -13.17 5.63 -1.35
N GLY A 209 -14.24 5.90 -0.62
CA GLY A 209 -15.32 4.97 -0.34
C GLY A 209 -15.88 4.26 -1.58
N PRO A 210 -16.20 4.99 -2.68
CA PRO A 210 -16.67 4.34 -3.91
C PRO A 210 -15.67 3.31 -4.46
N TYR A 211 -14.37 3.65 -4.51
CA TYR A 211 -13.32 2.73 -4.94
C TYR A 211 -13.25 1.50 -4.03
N ALA A 212 -13.28 1.70 -2.72
CA ALA A 212 -13.20 0.65 -1.72
C ALA A 212 -14.42 -0.28 -1.74
N ARG A 213 -15.60 0.20 -2.17
CA ARG A 213 -16.81 -0.63 -2.36
C ARG A 213 -16.89 -1.31 -3.72
N GLY A 214 -15.92 -1.03 -4.59
CA GLY A 214 -15.89 -1.56 -5.95
C GLY A 214 -16.86 -0.87 -6.91
N GLU A 215 -17.41 0.29 -6.53
CA GLU A 215 -18.25 1.11 -7.37
C GLU A 215 -17.42 1.65 -8.56
N LYS A 216 -18.10 1.90 -9.68
CA LYS A 216 -17.46 2.53 -10.83
C LYS A 216 -17.25 4.02 -10.45
N PRO A 217 -16.02 4.55 -10.53
CA PRO A 217 -15.76 5.96 -10.26
C PRO A 217 -16.44 6.87 -11.28
#